data_AF-A0A349EA38-F1
#
_entry.id   AF-A0A349EA38-F1
#
_cell.length_a   1.000
_cell.length_b   1.000
_cell.length_c   1.000
_cell.angle_alpha   90.00
_cell.angle_beta   90.00
_cell.angle_gamma   90.00
#
_symmetry.space_group_name_H-M   'P 1'
#
loop_
_entity.id
_entity.type
_entity.pdbx_description
1 polymer ?
#
loop_
_entity_poly.entity_id
_entity_poly.type
_entity_poly.pdbx_seq_one_letter_code
_entity_poly.pdbx_strand_id
1 'polypeptide(L)' 'MHYLNEDFAKDLPERDVFRNLQGLEGKVYRHVKGRKTLQFELAGKSYFVKQHFGVGWREILKNVLQLRMP' A
#
# COMPACT_ATOMS: atom_id res chain seq x y z
N MET A 1 -9.53 11.73 -5.36
CA MET A 1 -10.82 11.02 -5.18
C MET A 1 -10.48 9.58 -4.86
N HIS A 2 -10.85 9.08 -3.68
CA HIS A 2 -10.60 7.69 -3.29
C HIS A 2 -11.93 6.96 -3.26
N TYR A 3 -12.00 5.79 -3.89
CA TYR A 3 -13.19 4.96 -3.89
C TYR A 3 -13.11 3.98 -2.73
N LEU A 4 -14.07 4.04 -1.81
CA LEU A 4 -14.18 3.11 -0.70
C LEU A 4 -15.56 2.46 -0.78
N ASN A 5 -15.60 1.14 -0.73
CA ASN A 5 -16.87 0.41 -0.63
C ASN A 5 -17.48 0.67 0.76
N GLU A 6 -18.81 0.61 0.87
CA GLU A 6 -19.59 0.85 2.08
C GLU A 6 -19.14 -0.04 3.25
N ASP A 7 -18.76 -1.30 2.96
CA ASP A 7 -18.21 -2.22 3.98
C ASP A 7 -16.93 -1.66 4.61
N PHE A 8 -16.03 -1.13 3.80
CA PHE A 8 -14.75 -0.58 4.27
C PHE A 8 -14.92 0.81 4.90
N ALA A 9 -15.92 1.60 4.46
CA ALA A 9 -16.20 2.91 5.01
C ALA A 9 -16.75 2.87 6.44
N LYS A 10 -17.42 1.77 6.83
CA LYS A 10 -17.91 1.56 8.19
C LYS A 10 -16.79 1.22 9.17
N ASP A 11 -15.87 0.36 8.73
CA ASP A 11 -14.86 -0.22 9.61
C ASP A 11 -13.51 0.55 9.59
N LEU A 12 -13.27 1.41 8.60
CA LEU A 12 -12.05 2.22 8.51
C LEU A 12 -12.32 3.70 8.83
N PRO A 13 -11.49 4.34 9.68
CA PRO A 13 -11.64 5.76 9.98
C PRO A 13 -11.36 6.63 8.74
N GLU A 14 -12.23 7.61 8.49
CA GLU A 14 -12.14 8.54 7.35
C GLU A 14 -10.82 9.32 7.27
N ARG A 15 -10.13 9.49 8.41
CA ARG A 15 -9.09 10.51 8.56
C ARG A 15 -7.75 10.21 7.89
N ASP A 16 -7.52 8.99 7.41
CA ASP A 16 -6.44 8.67 6.45
C ASP A 16 -6.45 7.16 6.12
N VAL A 17 -7.40 6.73 5.30
CA VAL A 17 -7.58 5.31 4.93
C VAL A 17 -6.28 4.70 4.40
N PHE A 18 -5.53 5.42 3.56
CA PHE A 18 -4.26 4.95 3.01
C PHE A 18 -3.17 4.73 4.06
N ARG A 19 -3.08 5.61 5.06
CA ARG A 19 -2.06 5.49 6.11
C ARG A 19 -2.38 4.32 7.04
N ASN A 20 -3.67 4.15 7.36
CA ASN A 20 -4.16 3.00 8.13
C ASN A 20 -3.91 1.69 7.39
N LEU A 21 -4.22 1.63 6.08
CA LEU A 21 -3.98 0.45 5.25
C LEU A 21 -2.49 0.11 5.10
N GLN A 22 -1.60 1.11 5.06
CA GLN A 22 -0.15 0.89 5.04
C GLN A 22 0.39 0.34 6.36
N GLY A 23 -0.21 0.75 7.48
CA GLY A 23 0.13 0.27 8.82
C GLY A 23 -0.48 -1.09 9.18
N LEU A 24 -1.29 -1.70 8.31
CA LEU A 24 -1.91 -2.98 8.60
C LEU A 24 -0.87 -4.09 8.82
N GLU A 25 -1.01 -4.75 9.96
CA GLU A 25 -0.28 -5.95 10.29
C GLU A 25 -1.08 -7.18 9.85
N GLY A 26 -0.37 -8.18 9.33
CA GLY A 26 -0.99 -9.36 8.77
C GLY A 26 0.03 -10.26 8.08
N LYS A 27 -0.46 -11.35 7.48
CA LYS A 27 0.41 -12.33 6.83
C LYS A 27 0.95 -11.77 5.53
N VAL A 28 2.27 -11.57 5.44
CA VAL A 28 2.92 -11.08 4.23
C VAL A 28 3.12 -12.23 3.24
N TYR A 29 2.52 -12.13 2.06
CA TYR A 29 2.67 -13.12 0.99
C TYR A 29 3.78 -12.76 0.02
N ARG A 30 4.01 -11.46 -0.19
CA ARG A 30 5.08 -10.98 -1.06
C ARG A 30 5.56 -9.63 -0.60
N HIS A 31 6.88 -9.48 -0.49
CA HIS A 31 7.52 -8.21 -0.20
C HIS A 31 8.70 -8.03 -1.15
N VAL A 32 8.53 -7.14 -2.13
CA VAL A 32 9.58 -6.76 -3.08
C VAL A 32 9.71 -5.24 -3.08
N LYS A 33 10.79 -4.74 -3.68
CA LYS A 33 11.03 -3.30 -3.78
C LYS A 33 9.84 -2.61 -4.45
N GLY A 34 9.19 -1.68 -3.74
CA GLY A 34 8.03 -0.94 -4.26
C GLY A 34 6.69 -1.69 -4.25
N ARG A 35 6.62 -2.95 -3.79
CA ARG A 35 5.34 -3.69 -3.71
C ARG A 35 5.27 -4.65 -2.55
N LYS A 36 4.22 -4.54 -1.74
CA LYS A 36 3.89 -5.47 -0.65
C LYS A 36 2.48 -6.02 -0.84
N THR A 37 2.33 -7.34 -0.75
CA THR A 37 1.03 -8.00 -0.70
C THR A 37 0.91 -8.70 0.64
N LEU A 38 -0.10 -8.33 1.42
CA LEU A 38 -0.39 -8.94 2.70
C LEU A 38 -1.87 -9.28 2.82
N GLN A 39 -2.17 -10.32 3.58
CA GLN A 39 -3.50 -10.70 3.99
C GLN A 39 -3.76 -10.14 5.38
N PHE A 40 -4.90 -9.52 5.58
CA PHE A 40 -5.38 -9.02 6.87
C PHE A 40 -6.83 -9.45 7.08
N GLU A 41 -7.27 -9.40 8.31
CA GLU A 41 -8.65 -9.71 8.69
C GLU A 41 -9.35 -8.42 9.14
N LEU A 42 -10.57 -8.20 8.65
CA LEU A 42 -11.41 -7.07 9.01
C LEU A 42 -12.83 -7.58 9.20
N ALA A 43 -13.44 -7.30 10.36
CA ALA A 43 -14.80 -7.72 10.70
C ALA A 43 -15.08 -9.22 10.43
N GLY A 44 -14.12 -10.11 10.75
CA GLY A 44 -14.25 -11.56 10.56
C GLY A 44 -14.12 -12.05 9.12
N LYS A 45 -13.75 -11.17 8.17
CA LYS A 45 -13.51 -11.50 6.77
C LYS A 45 -12.03 -11.30 6.43
N SER A 46 -11.49 -12.23 5.65
CA SER A 46 -10.11 -12.16 5.16
C SER A 46 -10.02 -11.38 3.85
N TYR A 47 -9.11 -10.41 3.81
CA TYR A 47 -8.86 -9.54 2.66
C TYR A 47 -7.38 -9.53 2.28
N PHE A 48 -7.10 -9.29 1.00
CA PHE A 48 -5.75 -9.08 0.49
C PHE A 48 -5.56 -7.61 0.10
N VAL A 49 -4.54 -6.96 0.66
CA VAL A 49 -4.13 -5.62 0.24
C VAL A 49 -2.85 -5.70 -0.60
N LYS A 50 -2.87 -5.01 -1.74
CA LYS A 50 -1.70 -4.82 -2.61
C LYS A 50 -1.24 -3.37 -2.46
N GLN A 51 -0.18 -3.18 -1.69
CA GLN A 51 0.41 -1.88 -1.44
C GLN A 51 1.55 -1.63 -2.44
N HIS A 52 1.49 -0.49 -3.10
CA HIS A 52 2.52 -0.02 -4.03
C HIS A 52 3.24 1.16 -3.38
N PHE A 53 4.55 1.04 -3.20
CA PHE A 53 5.40 2.09 -2.65
C PHE A 53 6.25 2.68 -3.77
N GLY A 54 6.51 3.98 -3.69
CA GLY A 54 7.42 4.65 -4.61
C GLY A 54 8.84 4.06 -4.54
N VAL A 55 9.62 4.35 -5.58
CA VAL A 55 11.06 4.07 -5.57
C VAL A 55 11.76 5.03 -4.61
N GLY A 56 12.79 4.54 -3.90
CA GLY A 56 13.53 5.37 -2.96
C GLY A 56 14.34 6.47 -3.65
N TRP A 57 14.60 7.59 -2.95
CA TRP A 57 15.37 8.74 -3.45
C TRP A 57 16.69 8.38 -4.13
N ARG A 58 17.39 7.35 -3.65
CA ARG A 58 18.63 6.84 -4.26
C ARG A 58 18.42 6.32 -5.69
N GLU A 59 17.30 5.68 -5.96
CA GLU A 59 16.97 5.15 -7.29
C GLU A 59 16.52 6.27 -8.23
N ILE A 60 15.77 7.25 -7.70
CA ILE A 60 15.41 8.47 -8.41
C ILE A 60 16.68 9.23 -8.83
N LEU A 61 17.57 9.52 -7.88
CA LEU A 61 18.82 10.23 -8.16
C LEU A 61 19.70 9.46 -9.15
N LYS A 62 19.79 8.13 -9.02
CA LYS A 62 20.50 7.29 -9.98
C LYS A 62 19.93 7.43 -11.40
N ASN A 63 18.61 7.34 -11.57
CA ASN A 63 17.99 7.44 -12.90
C ASN A 63 18.19 8.83 -13.51
N VAL A 64 18.08 9.89 -12.71
CA VAL A 64 18.34 11.27 -13.13
C VAL A 64 19.81 11.45 -13.56
N LEU A 65 20.77 10.99 -12.75
CA LEU A 65 22.20 11.05 -13.07
C LEU A 65 22.58 10.20 -14.29
N GLN A 66 21.85 9.12 -14.54
CA GLN A 66 22.03 8.26 -15.72
C GLN A 66 21.27 8.76 -16.96
N LEU A 67 20.62 9.94 -16.89
CA LEU A 67 19.76 10.49 -17.95
C LEU A 67 18.73 9.47 -18.47
N ARG A 68 18.33 8.52 -17.62
CA ARG A 68 17.30 7.56 -17.95
C ARG A 68 15.96 8.25 -17.74
N MET A 69 15.33 8.62 -18.85
CA MET A 69 13.98 9.17 -18.83
C MET A 69 13.00 8.15 -18.23
N PRO A 70 12.03 8.62 -17.42
CA PRO A 70 11.06 7.79 -16.72
C PRO A 70 10.06 7.10 -17.65
#